data_AF-A0A3D9H3Q5-F1
#
_entry.id   AF-A0A3D9H3Q5-F1
#
_cell.length_a   1.000
_cell.length_b   1.000
_cell.length_c   1.000
_cell.angle_alpha   90.00
_cell.angle_beta   90.00
_cell.angle_gamma   90.00
#
_symmetry.space_group_name_H-M   'P 1'
#
loop_
_entity.id
_entity.type
_entity.pdbx_description
1 polymer ?
#
loop_
_entity_poly.entity_id
_entity_poly.type
_entity_poly.pdbx_seq_one_letter_code
_entity_poly.pdbx_strand_id
1 'polypeptide(L)'
;MLIGYARVSTEEQNLDMQIRDLQKAGCERIFSETISGGYAYKPEFEKALNIAREGDVLVVWKQDRLGRRTRDLIEISERLSKLGVNLRSLNDDIDTTTPIGRFYFHVMASLAQFELDNLRHRTNKGLEAAKARGVSLGRPKSITDQQWEMAKILLLKEEKPVPVVAETFDVSRDTIYRRIRKAKAEGAYALQTDNG
;
A
#
# COMPACT_ATOMS: atom_id res chain seq x y z
N MET A 1 -30.58 5.81 7.32
CA MET A 1 -30.34 4.44 7.82
C MET A 1 -29.02 4.40 8.57
N LEU A 2 -28.91 3.56 9.60
CA LEU A 2 -27.64 3.25 10.26
C LEU A 2 -27.03 1.97 9.67
N ILE A 3 -25.81 2.07 9.14
CA ILE A 3 -25.07 0.97 8.51
C ILE A 3 -23.88 0.63 9.40
N GLY A 4 -23.89 -0.55 10.00
CA GLY A 4 -22.80 -1.04 10.84
C GLY A 4 -21.66 -1.63 10.00
N TYR A 5 -20.43 -1.35 10.39
CA TYR A 5 -19.24 -2.02 9.86
C TYR A 5 -18.30 -2.48 10.97
N ALA A 6 -17.98 -3.77 10.98
CA ALA A 6 -17.11 -4.42 11.95
C ALA A 6 -15.91 -5.08 11.26
N ARG A 7 -14.73 -5.03 11.89
CA ARG A 7 -13.51 -5.63 11.34
C ARG A 7 -12.62 -6.19 12.43
N VAL A 8 -12.05 -7.36 12.21
CA VAL A 8 -10.97 -7.93 13.03
C VAL A 8 -9.83 -8.43 12.17
N SER A 9 -8.63 -8.52 12.74
CA SER A 9 -7.47 -9.06 11.99
C SER A 9 -7.39 -10.58 12.07
N THR A 10 -7.78 -11.20 13.20
CA THR A 10 -7.60 -12.65 13.44
C THR A 10 -8.54 -13.27 14.49
N GLU A 11 -9.35 -12.49 15.21
CA GLU A 11 -10.02 -12.96 16.45
C GLU A 11 -11.56 -12.89 16.33
N GLU A 12 -12.21 -14.06 16.23
CA GLU A 12 -13.66 -14.19 15.99
C GLU A 12 -14.50 -13.71 17.20
N GLN A 13 -14.07 -13.99 18.44
CA GLN A 13 -14.79 -13.55 19.64
C GLN A 13 -14.94 -12.02 19.73
N ASN A 14 -13.95 -11.29 19.21
CA ASN A 14 -13.95 -9.83 19.17
C ASN A 14 -14.93 -9.31 18.12
N LEU A 15 -15.11 -10.04 17.01
CA LEU A 15 -16.03 -9.67 15.94
C LEU A 15 -17.48 -9.75 16.41
N ASP A 16 -17.85 -10.82 17.13
CA ASP A 16 -19.19 -10.99 17.68
C ASP A 16 -19.55 -9.92 18.71
N MET A 17 -18.58 -9.46 19.49
CA MET A 17 -18.76 -8.33 20.40
C MET A 17 -19.07 -7.04 19.64
N GLN A 18 -18.30 -6.73 18.59
CA GLN A 18 -18.52 -5.55 17.75
C GLN A 18 -19.89 -5.58 17.07
N ILE A 19 -20.28 -6.73 16.50
CA ILE A 19 -21.58 -6.89 15.84
C ILE A 19 -22.72 -6.65 16.84
N ARG A 20 -22.64 -7.23 18.04
CA ARG A 20 -23.65 -7.01 19.09
C ARG A 20 -23.78 -5.55 19.49
N ASP A 21 -22.67 -4.83 19.60
CA ASP A 21 -22.70 -3.41 19.95
C ASP A 21 -23.26 -2.55 18.81
N LEU A 22 -22.96 -2.89 17.55
CA LEU A 22 -23.57 -2.25 16.37
C LEU A 22 -25.07 -2.50 16.29
N GLN A 23 -25.54 -3.71 16.61
CA GLN A 23 -26.97 -4.03 16.71
C GLN A 23 -27.65 -3.18 17.80
N LYS A 24 -27.04 -3.08 18.99
CA LYS A 24 -27.55 -2.24 20.09
C LYS A 24 -27.60 -0.76 19.72
N ALA A 25 -26.67 -0.29 18.89
CA ALA A 25 -26.66 1.07 18.37
C ALA A 25 -27.76 1.34 17.32
N GLY A 26 -28.53 0.32 16.92
CA GLY A 26 -29.63 0.44 15.96
C GLY A 26 -29.21 0.32 14.50
N CYS A 27 -28.05 -0.30 14.21
CA CYS A 27 -27.64 -0.55 12.83
C CYS A 27 -28.60 -1.54 12.14
N GLU A 28 -29.22 -1.10 11.05
CA GLU A 28 -30.20 -1.89 10.28
C GLU A 28 -29.52 -2.96 9.42
N ARG A 29 -28.32 -2.65 8.91
CA ARG A 29 -27.48 -3.56 8.13
C ARG A 29 -26.07 -3.53 8.69
N ILE A 30 -25.48 -4.70 8.88
CA ILE A 30 -24.14 -4.84 9.43
C ILE A 30 -23.28 -5.65 8.47
N PHE A 31 -22.12 -5.11 8.15
CA PHE A 31 -21.09 -5.74 7.33
C PHE A 31 -19.89 -6.07 8.22
N SER A 32 -19.34 -7.28 8.07
CA SER A 32 -18.25 -7.74 8.91
C SER A 32 -17.19 -8.49 8.10
N GLU A 33 -15.92 -8.21 8.37
CA GLU A 33 -14.81 -8.91 7.70
C GLU A 33 -13.61 -9.18 8.61
N THR A 34 -12.94 -10.32 8.35
CA THR A 34 -11.71 -10.74 9.02
C THR A 34 -10.52 -10.47 8.11
N ILE A 35 -10.07 -9.20 8.09
CA ILE A 35 -8.91 -8.76 7.32
C ILE A 35 -8.04 -7.79 8.12
N SER A 36 -6.74 -7.77 7.85
CA SER A 36 -5.85 -6.76 8.43
C SER A 36 -6.23 -5.36 7.95
N GLY A 37 -6.31 -4.40 8.87
CA GLY A 37 -6.63 -3.00 8.55
C GLY A 37 -5.62 -2.29 7.64
N GLY A 38 -4.47 -2.93 7.34
CA GLY A 38 -3.49 -2.44 6.36
C GLY A 38 -3.78 -2.82 4.91
N TYR A 39 -4.81 -3.64 4.65
CA TYR A 39 -5.27 -3.91 3.28
C TYR A 39 -6.02 -2.69 2.72
N ALA A 40 -5.65 -2.29 1.50
CA ALA A 40 -6.27 -1.17 0.80
C ALA A 40 -7.71 -1.50 0.40
N TYR A 41 -7.95 -2.71 -0.11
CA TYR A 41 -9.27 -3.16 -0.52
C TYR A 41 -9.96 -3.95 0.59
N LYS A 42 -11.22 -3.59 0.88
CA LYS A 42 -12.03 -4.14 1.96
C LYS A 42 -13.42 -4.50 1.42
N PRO A 43 -13.66 -5.74 0.97
CA PRO A 43 -14.85 -6.09 0.20
C PRO A 43 -16.17 -5.78 0.92
N GLU A 44 -16.25 -6.02 2.23
CA GLU A 44 -17.49 -5.83 3.00
C GLU A 44 -17.72 -4.35 3.32
N PHE A 45 -16.65 -3.59 3.56
CA PHE A 45 -16.71 -2.13 3.61
C PHE A 45 -17.24 -1.52 2.30
N GLU A 46 -16.75 -1.98 1.15
CA GLU A 46 -17.23 -1.49 -0.15
C GLU A 46 -18.71 -1.83 -0.38
N LYS A 47 -19.15 -3.02 0.03
CA LYS A 47 -20.58 -3.37 0.01
C LYS A 47 -21.41 -2.46 0.92
N ALA A 48 -20.90 -2.10 2.10
CA ALA A 48 -21.55 -1.16 3.01
C ALA A 48 -21.72 0.22 2.36
N LEU A 49 -20.69 0.71 1.66
CA LEU A 49 -20.75 1.99 0.94
C LEU A 49 -21.69 1.95 -0.27
N ASN A 50 -21.73 0.83 -1.00
CA ASN A 50 -22.56 0.71 -2.20
C ASN A 50 -24.07 0.77 -1.91
N ILE A 51 -24.49 0.37 -0.72
CA ILE A 51 -25.90 0.46 -0.31
C ILE A 51 -26.23 1.80 0.36
N ALA A 52 -25.21 2.56 0.77
CA ALA A 52 -25.37 3.80 1.49
C ALA A 52 -25.89 4.89 0.57
N ARG A 53 -26.75 5.75 1.12
CA ARG A 53 -27.31 6.91 0.44
C ARG A 53 -26.95 8.17 1.19
N GLU A 54 -27.11 9.30 0.52
CA GLU A 54 -26.97 10.61 1.16
C GLU A 54 -27.86 10.70 2.41
N GLY A 55 -27.28 11.18 3.52
CA GLY A 55 -27.93 11.26 4.83
C GLY A 55 -27.81 10.00 5.69
N ASP A 56 -27.34 8.87 5.15
CA ASP A 56 -27.07 7.69 5.95
C ASP A 56 -25.87 7.89 6.89
N VAL A 57 -25.76 7.02 7.89
CA VAL A 57 -24.64 7.03 8.84
C VAL A 57 -23.96 5.67 8.84
N LEU A 58 -22.70 5.65 8.46
CA LEU A 58 -21.80 4.54 8.69
C LEU A 58 -21.38 4.54 10.17
N VAL A 59 -21.73 3.48 10.87
CA VAL A 59 -21.41 3.26 12.28
C VAL A 59 -20.32 2.21 12.38
N VAL A 60 -19.23 2.53 13.09
CA VAL A 60 -18.15 1.60 13.38
C VAL A 60 -17.96 1.44 14.88
N TRP A 61 -17.47 0.29 15.31
CA TRP A 61 -17.17 0.08 16.73
C TRP A 61 -16.07 1.03 17.24
N LYS A 62 -15.04 1.25 16.40
CA LYS A 62 -13.92 2.16 16.65
C LYS A 62 -13.29 2.60 15.32
N GLN A 63 -12.62 3.75 15.26
CA GLN A 63 -12.01 4.29 14.05
C GLN A 63 -10.94 3.37 13.43
N ASP A 64 -10.20 2.59 14.24
CA ASP A 64 -9.19 1.64 13.80
C ASP A 64 -9.76 0.44 13.01
N ARG A 65 -11.09 0.31 12.95
CA ARG A 65 -11.78 -0.66 12.09
C ARG A 65 -11.74 -0.24 10.62
N LEU A 66 -11.70 1.07 10.34
CA LEU A 66 -11.67 1.63 8.99
C LEU A 66 -10.28 1.53 8.34
N GLY A 67 -9.22 1.77 9.12
CA GLY A 67 -7.85 1.73 8.64
C GLY A 67 -6.83 1.73 9.76
N ARG A 68 -5.60 1.29 9.46
CA ARG A 68 -4.49 1.27 10.43
C ARG A 68 -3.65 2.54 10.38
N ARG A 69 -3.72 3.30 9.29
CA ARG A 69 -2.97 4.53 9.10
C ARG A 69 -3.93 5.70 9.10
N THR A 70 -3.48 6.85 9.59
CA THR A 70 -4.31 8.06 9.61
C THR A 70 -4.70 8.49 8.20
N ARG A 71 -3.83 8.26 7.21
CA ARG A 71 -4.15 8.45 5.79
C ARG A 71 -5.37 7.65 5.33
N ASP A 72 -5.50 6.40 5.78
CA ASP A 72 -6.64 5.55 5.41
C ASP A 72 -7.96 6.16 5.92
N LEU A 73 -7.94 6.75 7.11
CA LEU A 73 -9.11 7.43 7.70
C LEU A 73 -9.48 8.71 6.93
N ILE A 74 -8.49 9.47 6.48
CA ILE A 74 -8.70 10.67 5.65
C ILE A 74 -9.34 10.27 4.33
N GLU A 75 -8.78 9.29 3.63
CA GLU A 75 -9.30 8.81 2.34
C GLU A 75 -10.73 8.29 2.49
N ILE A 76 -11.02 7.53 3.55
CA ILE A 76 -12.38 7.04 3.84
C ILE A 76 -13.33 8.20 4.13
N SER A 77 -12.90 9.20 4.88
CA SER A 77 -13.73 10.37 5.18
C SER A 77 -14.07 11.19 3.94
N GLU A 78 -13.10 11.44 3.07
CA GLU A 78 -13.36 12.14 1.80
C GLU A 78 -14.36 11.38 0.94
N ARG A 79 -14.28 10.04 0.93
CA ARG A 79 -15.24 9.19 0.23
C ARG A 79 -16.64 9.30 0.83
N LEU A 80 -16.76 9.20 2.16
CA LEU A 80 -18.04 9.34 2.87
C LEU A 80 -18.66 10.72 2.64
N SER A 81 -17.86 11.79 2.72
CA SER A 81 -18.29 13.16 2.46
C SER A 81 -18.80 13.35 1.03
N LYS A 82 -18.12 12.78 0.02
CA LYS A 82 -18.57 12.81 -1.39
C LYS A 82 -19.89 12.07 -1.60
N LEU A 83 -20.16 11.04 -0.80
CA LEU A 83 -21.41 10.28 -0.83
C LEU A 83 -22.51 10.92 0.04
N GLY A 84 -22.21 11.99 0.78
CA GLY A 84 -23.11 12.58 1.75
C GLY A 84 -23.43 11.66 2.94
N VAL A 85 -22.58 10.68 3.22
CA VAL A 85 -22.70 9.71 4.31
C VAL A 85 -21.93 10.21 5.52
N ASN A 86 -22.54 10.14 6.69
CA ASN A 86 -21.88 10.50 7.95
C ASN A 86 -21.15 9.30 8.54
N LEU A 87 -20.08 9.54 9.27
CA LEU A 87 -19.38 8.59 10.12
C LEU A 87 -19.73 8.79 11.60
N ARG A 88 -20.01 7.69 12.30
CA ARG A 88 -20.11 7.62 13.75
C ARG A 88 -19.28 6.45 14.31
N SER A 89 -18.50 6.71 15.35
CA SER A 89 -17.81 5.67 16.13
C SER A 89 -18.57 5.42 17.43
N LEU A 90 -18.65 4.17 17.89
CA LEU A 90 -19.30 3.83 19.16
C LEU A 90 -18.40 4.04 20.37
N ASN A 91 -17.09 3.78 20.23
CA ASN A 91 -16.11 3.85 21.32
C ASN A 91 -15.08 4.96 21.16
N ASP A 92 -15.26 5.83 20.17
CA ASP A 92 -14.53 7.09 20.06
C ASP A 92 -15.54 8.24 20.00
N ASP A 93 -15.15 9.44 20.43
CA ASP A 93 -15.97 10.66 20.36
C ASP A 93 -16.03 11.25 18.93
N ILE A 94 -16.21 10.39 17.93
CA ILE A 94 -16.33 10.77 16.52
C ILE A 94 -17.77 10.60 16.08
N ASP A 95 -18.47 11.72 15.92
CA ASP A 95 -19.81 11.76 15.32
C ASP A 95 -19.96 12.93 14.36
N THR A 96 -19.79 12.64 13.08
CA THR A 96 -19.88 13.62 11.98
C THR A 96 -21.32 13.97 11.59
N THR A 97 -22.34 13.43 12.26
CA THR A 97 -23.71 13.94 12.11
C THR A 97 -23.87 15.34 12.74
N THR A 98 -23.01 15.68 13.71
CA THR A 98 -23.00 16.98 14.38
C THR A 98 -22.06 17.98 13.70
N PRO A 99 -22.36 19.30 13.70
CA PRO A 99 -21.46 20.32 13.16
C PRO A 99 -20.07 20.30 13.83
N ILE A 100 -20.04 20.13 15.15
CA ILE A 100 -18.80 20.07 15.94
C ILE A 100 -17.98 18.83 15.58
N GLY A 101 -18.62 17.66 15.48
CA GLY A 101 -17.93 16.43 15.12
C GLY A 101 -17.39 16.45 13.68
N ARG A 102 -18.10 17.07 12.72
CA ARG A 102 -17.54 17.33 11.37
C ARG A 102 -16.29 18.20 11.44
N PHE A 103 -16.36 19.32 12.16
CA PHE A 103 -15.22 20.23 12.31
C PHE A 103 -14.02 19.53 12.95
N TYR A 104 -14.22 18.87 14.10
CA TYR A 104 -13.17 18.15 14.80
C TYR A 104 -12.53 17.09 13.91
N PHE A 105 -13.36 16.31 13.19
CA PHE A 105 -12.88 15.31 12.27
C PHE A 105 -12.00 15.91 11.15
N HIS A 106 -12.43 17.01 10.52
CA HIS A 106 -11.65 17.68 9.47
C HIS A 106 -10.32 18.25 9.98
N VAL A 107 -10.29 18.79 11.20
CA VAL A 107 -9.05 19.28 11.82
C VAL A 107 -8.08 18.13 12.08
N MET A 108 -8.57 17.02 12.65
CA MET A 108 -7.72 15.84 12.92
C MET A 108 -7.20 15.21 11.63
N ALA A 109 -8.04 15.13 10.59
CA ALA A 109 -7.65 14.68 9.26
C ALA A 109 -6.54 15.57 8.66
N SER A 110 -6.69 16.89 8.76
CA SER A 110 -5.70 17.86 8.24
C SER A 110 -4.37 17.77 8.98
N LEU A 111 -4.42 17.66 10.31
CA LEU A 111 -3.22 17.51 11.15
C LEU A 111 -2.46 16.22 10.81
N ALA A 112 -3.18 15.12 10.64
CA ALA A 112 -2.61 13.85 10.26
C ALA A 112 -1.92 13.86 8.89
N GLN A 113 -2.52 14.55 7.91
CA GLN A 113 -1.90 14.73 6.60
C GLN A 113 -0.60 15.53 6.70
N PHE A 114 -0.62 16.61 7.50
CA PHE A 114 0.56 17.42 7.77
C PHE A 114 1.71 16.62 8.40
N GLU A 115 1.42 15.76 9.37
CA GLU A 115 2.43 14.87 9.97
C GLU A 115 3.06 13.90 8.96
N LEU A 116 2.23 13.33 8.08
CA LEU A 116 2.70 12.42 7.03
C LEU A 116 3.60 13.14 6.02
N ASP A 117 3.23 14.35 5.62
CA ASP A 117 4.01 15.14 4.67
C ASP A 117 5.33 15.60 5.30
N ASN A 118 5.35 15.92 6.59
CA ASN A 118 6.60 16.18 7.33
C ASN A 118 7.50 14.94 7.44
N LEU A 119 6.93 13.76 7.62
CA LEU A 119 7.70 12.52 7.62
C LEU A 119 8.35 12.29 6.25
N ARG A 120 7.58 12.41 5.16
CA ARG A 120 8.08 12.31 3.78
C ARG A 120 9.18 13.32 3.49
N HIS A 121 8.99 14.57 3.91
CA HIS A 121 9.98 15.63 3.74
C HIS A 121 11.31 15.28 4.40
N ARG A 122 11.26 14.79 5.64
CA ARG A 122 12.46 14.32 6.37
C ARG A 122 13.13 13.14 5.68
N THR A 123 12.36 12.16 5.22
CA THR A 123 12.89 11.01 4.48
C THR A 123 13.59 11.46 3.20
N ASN A 124 12.97 12.33 2.40
CA ASN A 124 13.55 12.84 1.16
C ASN A 124 14.84 13.61 1.40
N LYS A 125 14.87 14.52 2.39
CA LYS A 125 16.10 15.21 2.80
C LYS A 125 17.20 14.25 3.23
N GLY A 126 16.85 13.18 3.96
CA GLY A 126 17.79 12.13 4.34
C GLY A 126 18.36 11.38 3.14
N LEU A 127 17.50 11.04 2.16
CA LEU A 127 17.91 10.38 0.92
C LEU A 127 18.79 11.28 0.05
N GLU A 128 18.46 12.57 -0.07
CA GLU A 128 19.28 13.55 -0.79
C GLU A 128 20.67 13.70 -0.15
N ALA A 129 20.73 13.81 1.18
CA ALA A 129 22.00 13.85 1.90
C ALA A 129 22.81 12.56 1.73
N ALA A 130 22.15 11.39 1.70
CA ALA A 130 22.80 10.11 1.43
C ALA A 130 23.35 10.03 0.00
N LYS A 131 22.57 10.49 -1.01
CA LYS A 131 23.03 10.59 -2.40
C LYS A 131 24.22 11.53 -2.54
N ALA A 132 24.19 12.70 -1.89
CA ALA A 132 25.29 13.66 -1.90
C ALA A 132 26.58 13.10 -1.28
N ARG A 133 26.45 12.20 -0.28
CA ARG A 133 27.58 11.44 0.29
C ARG A 133 28.00 10.23 -0.55
N GLY A 134 27.42 10.02 -1.73
CA GLY A 134 27.75 8.89 -2.61
C GLY A 134 27.21 7.54 -2.15
N VAL A 135 26.27 7.50 -1.18
CA VAL A 135 25.64 6.26 -0.75
C VAL A 135 24.75 5.72 -1.86
N SER A 136 25.05 4.51 -2.34
CA SER A 136 24.19 3.82 -3.31
C SER A 136 22.87 3.42 -2.66
N LEU A 137 21.78 4.07 -3.07
CA LEU A 137 20.43 3.75 -2.62
C LEU A 137 19.79 2.65 -3.49
N GLY A 138 18.95 1.80 -2.88
CA GLY A 138 18.19 0.75 -3.57
C GLY A 138 18.77 -0.65 -3.42
N ARG A 139 18.16 -1.63 -4.12
CA ARG A 139 18.59 -3.03 -4.06
C ARG A 139 20.01 -3.16 -4.64
N PRO A 140 20.95 -3.85 -3.96
CA PRO A 140 22.28 -4.10 -4.50
C PRO A 140 22.23 -4.74 -5.89
N LYS A 141 23.23 -4.45 -6.74
CA LYS A 141 23.35 -5.12 -8.04
C LYS A 141 23.50 -6.62 -7.80
N SER A 142 22.66 -7.43 -8.45
CA SER A 142 22.73 -8.90 -8.37
C SER A 142 23.98 -9.48 -9.04
N ILE A 143 24.55 -8.76 -10.01
CA ILE A 143 25.84 -9.10 -10.65
C ILE A 143 26.72 -7.86 -10.69
N THR A 144 27.95 -7.96 -10.16
CA THR A 144 28.92 -6.86 -10.15
C THR A 144 29.39 -6.53 -11.57
N ASP A 145 30.03 -5.38 -11.76
CA ASP A 145 30.55 -5.01 -13.08
C ASP A 145 31.73 -5.92 -13.50
N GLN A 146 32.55 -6.38 -12.54
CA GLN A 146 33.60 -7.39 -12.80
C GLN A 146 33.02 -8.74 -13.21
N GLN A 147 32.00 -9.23 -12.50
CA GLN A 147 31.30 -10.46 -12.88
C GLN A 147 30.64 -10.32 -14.25
N TRP A 148 30.16 -9.12 -14.61
CA TRP A 148 29.60 -8.86 -15.93
C TRP A 148 30.66 -8.92 -17.04
N GLU A 149 31.87 -8.41 -16.82
CA GLU A 149 32.97 -8.57 -17.78
C GLU A 149 33.31 -10.05 -18.01
N MET A 150 33.36 -10.84 -16.93
CA MET A 150 33.58 -12.28 -17.04
C MET A 150 32.41 -12.99 -17.76
N ALA A 151 31.17 -12.61 -17.44
CA ALA A 151 29.99 -13.14 -18.12
C ALA A 151 30.00 -12.82 -19.63
N LYS A 152 30.46 -11.64 -20.04
CA LYS A 152 30.63 -11.31 -21.47
C LYS A 152 31.63 -12.22 -22.16
N ILE A 153 32.73 -12.58 -21.50
CA ILE A 153 33.72 -13.52 -22.05
C ILE A 153 33.06 -14.89 -22.25
N LEU A 154 32.36 -15.41 -21.23
CA LEU A 154 31.67 -16.70 -21.33
C LEU A 154 30.61 -16.73 -22.43
N LEU A 155 29.88 -15.62 -22.63
CA LEU A 155 28.82 -15.51 -23.63
C LEU A 155 29.35 -15.31 -25.05
N LEU A 156 30.39 -14.49 -25.24
CA LEU A 156 30.83 -14.02 -26.56
C LEU A 156 32.06 -14.76 -27.10
N LYS A 157 32.97 -15.23 -26.23
CA LYS A 157 34.19 -15.92 -26.65
C LYS A 157 34.08 -17.43 -26.49
N GLU A 158 33.43 -17.89 -25.42
CA GLU A 158 33.22 -19.31 -25.15
C GLU A 158 31.84 -19.82 -25.61
N GLU A 159 31.01 -18.93 -26.17
CA GLU A 159 29.67 -19.22 -26.70
C GLU A 159 28.76 -20.00 -25.74
N LYS A 160 28.95 -19.85 -24.43
CA LYS A 160 28.14 -20.54 -23.43
C LYS A 160 26.71 -19.99 -23.43
N PRO A 161 25.69 -20.86 -23.31
CA PRO A 161 24.32 -20.42 -23.30
C PRO A 161 23.97 -19.68 -21.99
N VAL A 162 23.07 -18.70 -22.09
CA VAL A 162 22.65 -17.82 -20.97
C VAL A 162 22.28 -18.56 -19.67
N PRO A 163 21.57 -19.71 -19.69
CA PRO A 163 21.26 -20.47 -18.47
C PRO A 163 22.51 -20.91 -17.71
N VAL A 164 23.55 -21.39 -18.41
CA VAL A 164 24.80 -21.86 -17.81
C VAL A 164 25.57 -20.70 -17.18
N VAL A 165 25.59 -19.55 -17.86
CA VAL A 165 26.23 -18.32 -17.34
C VAL A 165 25.48 -17.80 -16.11
N ALA A 166 24.15 -17.84 -16.13
CA ALA A 166 23.33 -17.41 -15.00
C ALA A 166 23.59 -18.28 -13.75
N GLU A 167 23.67 -19.60 -13.92
CA GLU A 167 24.03 -20.55 -12.86
C GLU A 167 25.45 -20.33 -12.34
N THR A 168 26.42 -20.10 -13.23
CA THR A 168 27.83 -19.85 -12.87
C THR A 168 28.00 -18.66 -11.91
N PHE A 169 27.15 -17.64 -12.03
CA PHE A 169 27.19 -16.44 -11.19
C PHE A 169 26.11 -16.41 -10.10
N ASP A 170 25.35 -17.50 -9.92
CA ASP A 170 24.22 -17.60 -8.99
C ASP A 170 23.22 -16.42 -9.14
N VAL A 171 22.84 -16.12 -10.38
CA VAL A 171 21.87 -15.07 -10.70
C VAL A 171 20.74 -15.60 -11.58
N SER A 172 19.61 -14.91 -11.58
CA SER A 172 18.52 -15.24 -12.50
C SER A 172 18.91 -15.02 -13.96
N ARG A 173 18.38 -15.85 -14.86
CA ARG A 173 18.49 -15.65 -16.32
C ARG A 173 18.10 -14.23 -16.73
N ASP A 174 17.07 -13.67 -16.11
CA ASP A 174 16.61 -12.30 -16.32
C ASP A 174 17.66 -11.24 -15.97
N THR A 175 18.50 -11.49 -14.96
CA THR A 175 19.60 -10.60 -14.60
C THR A 175 20.61 -10.50 -15.76
N ILE A 176 20.96 -11.64 -16.37
CA ILE A 176 21.87 -11.71 -17.51
C ILE A 176 21.24 -11.06 -18.76
N TYR A 177 20.01 -11.42 -19.11
CA TYR A 177 19.31 -10.81 -20.26
C TYR A 177 19.14 -9.30 -20.12
N ARG A 178 18.86 -8.79 -18.91
CA ARG A 178 18.78 -7.36 -18.65
C ARG A 178 20.11 -6.65 -18.90
N ARG A 179 21.24 -7.25 -18.48
CA ARG A 179 22.58 -6.71 -18.75
C ARG A 179 22.91 -6.74 -20.24
N ILE A 180 22.57 -7.82 -20.95
CA ILE A 180 22.71 -7.93 -22.42
C ILE A 180 21.94 -6.80 -23.12
N ARG A 181 20.65 -6.61 -22.80
CA ARG A 181 19.83 -5.55 -23.40
C ARG A 181 20.42 -4.16 -23.15
N LYS A 182 20.89 -3.89 -21.93
CA LYS A 182 21.53 -2.63 -21.58
C LYS A 182 22.82 -2.42 -22.40
N ALA A 183 23.67 -3.43 -22.48
CA ALA A 183 24.92 -3.35 -23.23
C ALA A 183 24.70 -3.20 -24.74
N LYS A 184 23.63 -3.78 -25.31
CA LYS A 184 23.20 -3.54 -26.70
C LYS A 184 22.77 -2.08 -26.92
N ALA A 185 21.96 -1.53 -26.01
CA ALA A 185 21.51 -0.14 -26.09
C ALA A 185 22.66 0.87 -25.96
N GLU A 186 23.72 0.52 -25.22
CA GLU A 186 24.93 1.33 -25.05
C GLU A 186 25.97 1.10 -26.18
N GLY A 187 25.67 0.27 -27.18
CA GLY A 187 26.59 -0.05 -28.28
C GLY A 187 27.79 -0.93 -27.88
N ALA A 188 27.86 -1.37 -26.62
CA ALA A 188 28.96 -2.12 -26.04
C ALA A 188 28.79 -3.66 -26.15
N TYR A 189 27.78 -4.11 -26.89
CA TYR A 189 27.48 -5.53 -27.08
C TYR A 189 27.23 -5.83 -28.56
N ALA A 190 28.32 -6.04 -29.30
CA ALA A 190 28.26 -6.58 -30.64
C ALA A 190 28.01 -8.08 -30.56
N LEU A 191 26.76 -8.49 -30.75
CA LEU A 191 26.48 -9.84 -31.26
C LEU A 191 26.37 -9.69 -32.77
N GLN A 192 27.16 -10.46 -33.51
CA GLN A 192 26.72 -10.92 -34.82
C GLN A 192 25.36 -11.58 -34.59
N THR A 193 24.32 -10.94 -35.10
CA THR A 193 23.02 -11.57 -35.26
C THR A 193 23.18 -12.65 -36.32
N ASP A 194 23.40 -13.89 -35.90
CA ASP A 194 23.14 -15.02 -36.78
C ASP A 194 21.73 -15.55 -36.50
N ASN A 195 20.92 -15.44 -37.55
CA ASN A 195 19.68 -16.15 -37.73
C ASN A 195 19.97 -17.66 -37.73
N GLY A 196 19.18 -18.42 -36.98
CA GLY A 196 19.13 -19.88 -36.98
C GLY A 196 18.04 -20.35 -36.05
#